data_AF-A0A8T4NYZ1-F1
#
_entry.id   AF-A0A8T4NYZ1-F1
#
_cell.length_a   1.000
_cell.length_b   1.000
_cell.length_c   1.000
_cell.angle_alpha   90.00
_cell.angle_beta   90.00
_cell.angle_gamma   90.00
#
_symmetry.space_group_name_H-M   'P 1'
#
loop_
_entity.id
_entity.type
_entity.pdbx_description
1 polymer ?
#
loop_
_entity_poly.entity_id
_entity_poly.type
_entity_poly.pdbx_seq_one_letter_code
_entity_poly.pdbx_strand_id
1 'polypeptide(L)'
;MQFSSVEKKDLLKSWVVLSIAFAILMSRPLNFASFLYNFLVSGLTVGISFLFHELGHKYLAQRYNCWAEYRSFDFMLIIALAMSFFGFIFAAPGAVMIHGQLTKSKYGKISAMGPLINIVLAGIFLALLYIGISNSIMFYGFYINSLLAVFNMIPFWNFDGLKIWKW
;
A
#
# COMPACT_ATOMS: atom_id res chain seq x y z
N MET A 1 -3.57 -8.81 17.34
CA MET A 1 -2.82 -7.58 17.00
C MET A 1 -3.33 -6.44 17.86
N GLN A 2 -2.43 -5.62 18.40
CA GLN A 2 -2.79 -4.42 19.14
C GLN A 2 -2.73 -3.19 18.21
N PHE A 3 -3.72 -2.30 18.28
CA PHE A 3 -3.78 -1.07 17.47
C PHE A 3 -3.92 0.16 18.37
N SER A 4 -3.11 1.19 18.11
CA SER A 4 -3.25 2.46 18.81
C SER A 4 -4.34 3.33 18.16
N SER A 5 -4.90 4.28 18.92
CA SER A 5 -5.86 5.24 18.36
C SER A 5 -5.22 6.17 17.32
N VAL A 6 -3.92 6.41 17.41
CA VAL A 6 -3.16 7.23 16.44
C VAL A 6 -2.98 6.45 15.14
N GLU A 7 -2.60 5.19 15.24
CA GLU A 7 -2.43 4.30 14.10
C GLU A 7 -3.70 4.17 13.26
N LYS A 8 -4.86 3.99 13.90
CA LYS A 8 -6.14 3.92 13.18
C LYS A 8 -6.42 5.19 12.38
N LYS A 9 -6.11 6.36 12.96
CA LYS A 9 -6.27 7.66 12.28
C LYS A 9 -5.31 7.79 11.11
N ASP A 10 -4.05 7.39 11.28
CA ASP A 10 -3.04 7.47 10.22
C ASP A 10 -3.34 6.48 9.09
N LEU A 11 -3.76 5.25 9.40
CA LEU A 11 -4.19 4.27 8.39
C LEU A 11 -5.40 4.78 7.61
N LEU A 12 -6.41 5.33 8.29
CA LEU A 12 -7.60 5.88 7.64
C LEU A 12 -7.26 7.09 6.76
N LYS A 13 -6.40 7.99 7.24
CA LYS A 13 -5.89 9.14 6.48
C LYS A 13 -5.15 8.69 5.22
N SER A 14 -4.18 7.79 5.34
CA SER A 14 -3.45 7.23 4.20
C SER A 14 -4.38 6.55 3.21
N TRP A 15 -5.34 5.74 3.70
CA TRP A 15 -6.32 5.07 2.87
C TRP A 15 -7.17 6.06 2.07
N VAL A 16 -7.74 7.08 2.72
CA VAL A 16 -8.58 8.08 2.03
C VAL A 16 -7.77 8.85 1.00
N VAL A 17 -6.59 9.37 1.36
CA VAL A 17 -5.78 10.19 0.44
C VAL A 17 -5.31 9.37 -0.76
N LEU A 18 -4.82 8.14 -0.55
CA LEU A 18 -4.45 7.28 -1.66
C LEU A 18 -5.64 6.91 -2.54
N SER A 19 -6.81 6.66 -1.95
CA SER A 19 -8.03 6.36 -2.72
C SER A 19 -8.40 7.52 -3.64
N ILE A 20 -8.33 8.76 -3.15
CA ILE A 20 -8.54 9.97 -3.96
C ILE A 20 -7.47 10.07 -5.05
N ALA A 21 -6.19 9.92 -4.71
CA ALA A 21 -5.09 10.01 -5.67
C ALA A 21 -5.26 9.01 -6.83
N PHE A 22 -5.53 7.74 -6.52
CA PHE A 22 -5.81 6.72 -7.54
C PHE A 22 -7.09 7.01 -8.32
N ALA A 23 -8.13 7.54 -7.69
CA ALA A 23 -9.35 7.94 -8.39
C ALA A 23 -9.08 9.03 -9.44
N ILE A 24 -8.29 10.05 -9.10
CA ILE A 24 -7.89 11.12 -10.01
C ILE A 24 -7.08 10.56 -11.17
N LEU A 25 -6.10 9.69 -10.88
CA LEU A 25 -5.25 9.07 -11.89
C LEU A 25 -6.08 8.28 -12.92
N MET A 26 -7.06 7.51 -12.45
CA MET A 26 -7.87 6.64 -13.30
C MET A 26 -9.03 7.34 -14.01
N SER A 27 -9.44 8.52 -13.54
CA SER A 27 -10.57 9.26 -14.09
C SER A 27 -10.17 10.24 -15.18
N ARG A 28 -9.13 9.97 -15.97
CA ARG A 28 -8.68 10.90 -17.02
C ARG A 28 -9.39 10.64 -18.34
N PRO A 29 -10.06 11.64 -18.96
CA PRO A 29 -10.26 13.03 -18.52
C PRO A 29 -11.30 13.18 -17.37
N LEU A 30 -11.07 14.16 -16.48
CA LEU A 30 -11.83 14.31 -15.23
C LEU A 30 -13.30 14.66 -15.49
N ASN A 31 -14.18 13.73 -15.17
CA ASN A 31 -15.63 13.91 -15.12
C ASN A 31 -16.11 13.51 -13.72
N PHE A 32 -17.10 14.23 -13.18
CA PHE A 32 -17.64 13.95 -11.85
C PHE A 32 -18.18 12.51 -11.71
N ALA A 33 -18.88 12.01 -12.73
CA ALA A 33 -19.44 10.66 -12.69
C ALA A 33 -18.35 9.57 -12.72
N SER A 34 -17.33 9.72 -13.58
CA SER A 34 -16.20 8.78 -13.63
C SER A 34 -15.37 8.85 -12.35
N PHE A 35 -15.16 10.05 -11.82
CA PHE A 35 -14.45 10.26 -10.56
C PHE A 35 -15.13 9.54 -9.39
N LEU A 36 -16.44 9.72 -9.22
CA LEU A 36 -17.16 9.09 -8.10
C LEU A 36 -17.12 7.56 -8.20
N TYR A 37 -17.33 7.01 -9.40
CA TYR A 37 -17.21 5.57 -9.64
C TYR A 37 -15.80 5.06 -9.34
N ASN A 38 -14.77 5.71 -9.89
CA ASN A 38 -13.38 5.31 -9.70
C ASN A 38 -12.91 5.51 -8.26
N PHE A 39 -13.46 6.48 -7.53
CA PHE A 39 -13.19 6.69 -6.11
C PHE A 39 -13.73 5.55 -5.23
N LEU A 40 -14.91 5.03 -5.54
CA LEU A 40 -15.45 3.86 -4.83
C LEU A 40 -14.62 2.60 -5.13
N VAL A 41 -14.27 2.39 -6.41
CA VAL A 41 -13.45 1.23 -6.83
C VAL A 41 -12.04 1.32 -6.28
N SER A 42 -11.39 2.49 -6.36
CA SER A 42 -10.07 2.73 -5.77
C SER A 42 -10.11 2.63 -4.26
N GLY A 43 -11.15 3.15 -3.61
CA GLY A 43 -11.38 3.02 -2.17
C GLY A 43 -11.31 1.58 -1.70
N LEU A 44 -12.06 0.70 -2.35
CA LEU A 44 -12.08 -0.73 -2.01
C LEU A 44 -10.72 -1.39 -2.30
N THR A 45 -10.16 -1.16 -3.49
CA THR A 45 -8.94 -1.84 -3.93
C THR A 45 -7.69 -1.35 -3.22
N VAL A 46 -7.50 -0.03 -3.06
CA VAL A 46 -6.44 0.56 -2.23
C VAL A 46 -6.59 0.08 -0.80
N GLY A 47 -7.81 0.08 -0.24
CA GLY A 47 -8.06 -0.42 1.11
C GLY A 47 -7.54 -1.84 1.32
N ILE A 48 -7.90 -2.77 0.42
CA ILE A 48 -7.39 -4.14 0.48
C ILE A 48 -5.87 -4.17 0.30
N SER A 49 -5.33 -3.48 -0.71
CA SER A 49 -3.91 -3.56 -1.07
C SER A 49 -3.02 -2.99 0.04
N PHE A 50 -3.25 -1.72 0.40
CA PHE A 50 -2.44 -0.99 1.37
C PHE A 50 -2.62 -1.53 2.80
N LEU A 51 -3.85 -1.82 3.24
CA LEU A 51 -4.04 -2.32 4.60
C LEU A 51 -3.40 -3.68 4.78
N PHE A 52 -3.59 -4.63 3.86
CA PHE A 52 -2.97 -5.95 4.00
C PHE A 52 -1.44 -5.86 3.97
N HIS A 53 -0.88 -4.99 3.13
CA HIS A 53 0.56 -4.71 3.10
C HIS A 53 1.10 -4.27 4.47
N GLU A 54 0.56 -3.19 5.04
CA GLU A 54 1.03 -2.62 6.31
C GLU A 54 0.75 -3.57 7.49
N LEU A 55 -0.42 -4.22 7.47
CA LEU A 55 -0.77 -5.22 8.48
C LEU A 55 0.13 -6.45 8.40
N GLY A 56 0.64 -6.81 7.22
CA GLY A 56 1.61 -7.88 7.04
C GLY A 56 2.92 -7.63 7.77
N HIS A 57 3.50 -6.44 7.59
CA HIS A 57 4.68 -6.02 8.34
C HIS A 57 4.44 -6.08 9.84
N LYS A 58 3.33 -5.47 10.28
CA LYS A 58 2.96 -5.40 11.68
C LYS A 58 2.71 -6.79 12.28
N TYR A 59 2.05 -7.67 11.55
CA TYR A 59 1.76 -9.04 11.98
C TYR A 59 3.06 -9.77 12.33
N LEU A 60 4.01 -9.77 11.40
CA LEU A 60 5.25 -10.50 11.57
C LEU A 60 6.13 -9.86 12.65
N ALA A 61 6.14 -8.53 12.75
CA ALA A 61 6.83 -7.81 13.82
C ALA A 61 6.27 -8.19 15.21
N GLN A 62 4.95 -8.18 15.38
CA GLN A 62 4.31 -8.57 16.65
C GLN A 62 4.51 -10.06 16.96
N ARG A 63 4.55 -10.93 15.94
CA ARG A 63 4.91 -12.35 16.11
C ARG A 63 6.35 -12.54 16.60
N TYR A 64 7.25 -11.61 16.31
CA TYR A 64 8.60 -11.58 16.86
C TYR A 64 8.71 -10.84 18.20
N ASN A 65 7.59 -10.64 18.90
CA ASN A 65 7.52 -9.93 20.20
C ASN A 65 8.04 -8.49 20.13
N CYS A 66 7.95 -7.85 18.96
CA CYS A 66 8.29 -6.45 18.79
C CYS A 66 7.04 -5.59 18.87
N TRP A 67 7.20 -4.39 19.42
CA TRP A 67 6.20 -3.34 19.28
C TRP A 67 6.21 -2.84 17.83
N ALA A 68 5.03 -2.64 17.25
CA ALA A 68 4.88 -2.22 15.86
C ALA A 68 3.64 -1.34 15.71
N GLU A 69 3.81 -0.16 15.09
CA GLU A 69 2.75 0.82 14.88
C GLU A 69 2.92 1.53 13.54
N TYR A 70 1.88 1.58 12.71
CA TYR A 70 1.89 2.36 11.47
C TYR A 70 1.84 3.87 11.74
N ARG A 71 2.69 4.63 11.05
CA ARG A 71 2.68 6.10 11.03
C ARG A 71 2.70 6.63 9.61
N SER A 72 1.78 7.54 9.31
CA SER A 72 1.69 8.16 7.99
C SER A 72 2.70 9.29 7.83
N PHE A 73 3.16 9.49 6.59
CA PHE A 73 3.98 10.64 6.21
C PHE A 73 3.12 11.63 5.42
N ASP A 74 2.55 12.61 6.13
CA ASP A 74 1.58 13.55 5.56
C ASP A 74 2.12 14.31 4.34
N PHE A 75 3.42 14.65 4.34
CA PHE A 75 4.08 15.27 3.20
C PHE A 75 4.06 14.38 1.95
N MET A 76 4.33 13.08 2.09
CA MET A 76 4.31 12.14 0.97
C MET A 76 2.89 11.85 0.49
N LEU A 77 1.90 11.87 1.38
CA LEU A 77 0.49 11.79 1.00
C LEU A 77 0.06 12.99 0.13
N ILE A 78 0.50 14.19 0.48
CA ILE A 78 0.25 15.41 -0.32
C ILE A 78 0.96 15.29 -1.68
N ILE A 79 2.21 14.82 -1.71
CA ILE A 79 2.93 14.60 -2.98
C ILE A 79 2.21 13.56 -3.84
N ALA A 80 1.77 12.44 -3.27
CA ALA A 80 1.03 11.41 -3.99
C ALA A 80 -0.24 11.97 -4.62
N LEU A 81 -0.97 12.81 -3.88
CA LEU A 81 -2.16 13.49 -4.38
C LEU A 81 -1.81 14.49 -5.49
N ALA A 82 -0.79 15.33 -5.31
CA ALA A 82 -0.36 16.30 -6.32
C ALA A 82 0.09 15.61 -7.62
N MET A 83 0.91 14.56 -7.51
CA MET A 83 1.40 13.79 -8.66
C MET A 83 0.27 13.11 -9.43
N SER A 84 -0.81 12.71 -8.77
CA SER A 84 -1.97 12.13 -9.46
C SER A 84 -2.58 13.05 -10.51
N PHE A 85 -2.46 14.39 -10.34
CA PHE A 85 -2.84 15.39 -11.34
C PHE A 85 -1.86 15.53 -12.51
N PHE A 86 -0.68 14.91 -12.44
CA PHE A 86 0.27 14.81 -13.55
C PHE A 86 0.25 13.44 -14.25
N GLY A 87 -0.40 12.43 -13.67
CA GLY A 87 -0.64 11.13 -14.31
C GLY A 87 0.28 10.02 -13.83
N PHE A 88 0.92 10.27 -12.70
CA PHE A 88 1.78 9.31 -12.03
C PHE A 88 1.51 9.37 -10.53
N ILE A 89 1.69 8.27 -9.81
CA ILE A 89 1.55 8.26 -8.36
C ILE A 89 2.82 7.67 -7.76
N PHE A 90 3.42 8.44 -6.86
CA PHE A 90 4.46 7.95 -5.98
C PHE A 90 3.86 7.71 -4.60
N ALA A 91 3.50 6.46 -4.33
CA ALA A 91 2.82 6.08 -3.10
C ALA A 91 3.84 5.68 -2.03
N ALA A 92 4.22 6.63 -1.17
CA ALA A 92 5.00 6.38 0.04
C ALA A 92 4.20 6.85 1.28
N PRO A 93 3.07 6.19 1.60
CA PRO A 93 2.09 6.74 2.53
C PRO A 93 2.57 6.83 3.98
N GLY A 94 3.53 5.99 4.37
CA GLY A 94 4.01 5.89 5.73
C GLY A 94 4.95 4.72 5.91
N ALA A 95 5.18 4.33 7.16
CA ALA A 95 5.91 3.12 7.50
C ALA A 95 5.42 2.53 8.83
N VAL A 96 5.54 1.21 8.99
CA VAL A 96 5.42 0.55 10.29
C VAL A 96 6.68 0.79 11.10
N MET A 97 6.55 1.55 12.19
CA MET A 97 7.60 1.80 13.16
C MET A 97 7.73 0.58 14.07
N ILE A 98 8.90 -0.06 14.08
CA ILE A 98 9.15 -1.29 14.82
C ILE A 98 10.19 -1.05 15.90
N HIS A 99 9.85 -1.38 17.15
CA HIS A 99 10.75 -1.30 18.29
C HIS A 99 10.86 -2.66 18.99
N GLY A 100 12.09 -3.17 19.10
CA GLY A 100 12.38 -4.46 19.72
C GLY A 100 13.76 -5.00 19.32
N GLN A 101 14.19 -6.08 19.96
CA GLN A 101 15.44 -6.75 19.62
C GLN A 101 15.26 -7.64 18.38
N LEU A 102 15.66 -7.12 17.22
CA LEU A 102 15.57 -7.83 15.94
C LEU A 102 16.96 -8.17 15.40
N THR A 103 17.13 -9.43 15.01
CA THR A 103 18.27 -9.83 14.18
C THR A 103 18.06 -9.30 12.75
N LYS A 104 19.15 -9.10 12.00
CA LYS A 104 19.08 -8.69 10.59
C LYS A 104 18.12 -9.57 9.77
N SER A 105 18.15 -10.89 10.02
CA SER A 105 17.25 -11.83 9.36
C SER A 105 15.76 -11.60 9.66
N LYS A 106 15.39 -11.35 10.92
CA LYS A 106 14.01 -11.07 11.27
C LYS A 106 13.55 -9.74 10.65
N TYR A 107 14.41 -8.74 10.64
CA TYR A 107 14.12 -7.43 10.06
C TYR A 107 13.91 -7.49 8.54
N GLY A 108 14.75 -8.24 7.83
CA GLY A 108 14.60 -8.50 6.40
C GLY A 108 13.29 -9.24 6.07
N LYS A 109 12.96 -10.29 6.84
CA LYS A 109 11.68 -11.02 6.68
C LYS A 109 10.48 -10.12 6.93
N ILE A 110 10.49 -9.28 7.97
CA ILE A 110 9.42 -8.31 8.20
C ILE A 110 9.27 -7.38 6.99
N SER A 111 10.37 -6.84 6.48
CA SER A 111 10.37 -5.92 5.34
C SER A 111 9.90 -6.60 4.05
N ALA A 112 10.18 -7.89 3.86
CA ALA A 112 9.69 -8.63 2.69
C ALA A 112 8.17 -8.90 2.71
N MET A 113 7.51 -8.87 3.88
CA MET A 113 6.09 -9.22 3.99
C MET A 113 5.16 -8.31 3.19
N GLY A 114 5.40 -6.99 3.22
CA GLY A 114 4.59 -6.03 2.47
C GLY A 114 4.64 -6.28 0.96
N PRO A 115 5.83 -6.25 0.33
CA PRO A 115 5.97 -6.60 -1.08
C PRO A 115 5.40 -7.97 -1.43
N LEU A 116 5.64 -8.99 -0.59
CA LEU A 116 5.11 -10.34 -0.81
C LEU A 116 3.58 -10.37 -0.86
N ILE A 117 2.92 -9.69 0.09
CA ILE A 117 1.45 -9.60 0.12
C ILE A 117 0.92 -8.93 -1.15
N ASN A 118 1.54 -7.84 -1.59
CA ASN A 118 1.13 -7.16 -2.81
C ASN A 118 1.34 -8.04 -4.04
N ILE A 119 2.45 -8.77 -4.14
CA ILE A 119 2.69 -9.71 -5.26
C ILE A 119 1.62 -10.80 -5.28
N VAL A 120 1.29 -11.37 -4.12
CA VAL A 120 0.25 -12.41 -4.02
C VAL A 120 -1.11 -11.85 -4.41
N LEU A 121 -1.49 -10.68 -3.90
CA LEU A 121 -2.75 -10.02 -4.27
C LEU A 121 -2.80 -9.68 -5.76
N ALA A 122 -1.73 -9.14 -6.33
CA ALA A 122 -1.63 -8.89 -7.76
C ALA A 122 -1.84 -10.19 -8.57
N GLY A 123 -1.20 -11.28 -8.16
CA GLY A 123 -1.38 -12.60 -8.79
C GLY A 123 -2.81 -13.11 -8.71
N ILE A 124 -3.49 -12.94 -7.57
CA ILE A 124 -4.90 -13.32 -7.40
C ILE A 124 -5.79 -12.50 -8.34
N PHE A 125 -5.64 -11.17 -8.35
CA PHE A 125 -6.43 -10.31 -9.24
C PHE A 125 -6.16 -10.63 -10.72
N LEU A 126 -4.92 -10.90 -11.10
CA LEU A 126 -4.56 -11.29 -12.46
C LEU A 126 -5.18 -12.64 -12.86
N ALA A 127 -5.16 -13.63 -11.96
CA ALA A 127 -5.79 -14.92 -12.20
C ALA A 127 -7.30 -14.78 -12.39
N LEU A 128 -7.97 -13.93 -11.58
CA LEU A 128 -9.40 -13.64 -11.71
C LEU A 128 -9.74 -12.96 -13.05
N LEU A 129 -8.90 -12.02 -13.50
CA LEU A 129 -9.02 -11.43 -14.84
C LEU A 129 -8.93 -12.51 -15.94
N TYR A 130 -7.97 -13.43 -15.81
CA TYR A 130 -7.71 -14.47 -16.81
C TYR A 130 -8.86 -15.48 -16.96
N ILE A 131 -9.55 -15.81 -15.86
CA ILE A 131 -10.73 -16.71 -15.88
C ILE A 131 -12.03 -16.01 -16.30
N GLY A 132 -11.95 -14.77 -16.78
CA GLY A 132 -13.09 -14.03 -17.35
C GLY A 132 -13.83 -13.11 -16.38
N ILE A 133 -13.39 -12.99 -15.12
CA ILE A 133 -13.95 -12.00 -14.17
C ILE A 133 -13.28 -10.66 -14.45
N SER A 134 -13.66 -10.01 -15.56
CA SER A 134 -13.07 -8.74 -15.99
C SER A 134 -13.95 -7.56 -15.57
N ASN A 135 -13.60 -6.92 -14.45
CA ASN A 135 -14.24 -5.69 -14.00
C ASN A 135 -13.19 -4.70 -13.46
N SER A 136 -13.62 -3.45 -13.24
CA SER A 136 -12.73 -2.37 -12.76
C SER A 136 -12.05 -2.72 -11.44
N ILE A 137 -12.71 -3.45 -10.54
CA ILE A 137 -12.13 -3.85 -9.24
C ILE A 137 -10.96 -4.80 -9.47
N MET A 138 -11.11 -5.79 -10.37
CA MET A 138 -10.03 -6.74 -10.66
C MET A 138 -8.84 -6.04 -11.33
N PHE A 139 -9.10 -5.17 -12.31
CA PHE A 139 -8.04 -4.40 -12.98
C PHE A 139 -7.31 -3.48 -12.00
N TYR A 140 -8.05 -2.74 -11.16
CA TYR A 140 -7.47 -1.81 -10.19
C TYR A 140 -6.70 -2.57 -9.11
N GLY A 141 -7.25 -3.68 -8.63
CA GLY A 141 -6.59 -4.57 -7.69
C GLY A 141 -5.26 -5.06 -8.24
N PHE A 142 -5.21 -5.56 -9.48
CA PHE A 142 -3.96 -5.97 -10.12
C PHE A 142 -2.98 -4.79 -10.27
N TYR A 143 -3.44 -3.66 -10.82
CA TYR A 143 -2.60 -2.51 -11.10
C TYR A 143 -1.99 -1.89 -9.83
N ILE A 144 -2.82 -1.61 -8.82
CA ILE A 144 -2.39 -0.99 -7.56
C ILE A 144 -1.43 -1.91 -6.81
N ASN A 145 -1.75 -3.21 -6.69
CA ASN A 145 -0.86 -4.14 -5.99
C ASN A 145 0.48 -4.30 -6.72
N SER A 146 0.47 -4.38 -8.05
CA SER A 146 1.71 -4.45 -8.84
C SER A 146 2.56 -3.19 -8.65
N LEU A 147 1.92 -2.01 -8.68
CA LEU A 147 2.59 -0.73 -8.49
C LEU A 147 3.22 -0.62 -7.09
N LEU A 148 2.46 -0.95 -6.04
CA LEU A 148 2.94 -0.93 -4.67
C LEU A 148 4.03 -1.99 -4.43
N ALA A 149 3.96 -3.16 -5.06
CA ALA A 149 5.02 -4.17 -5.00
C ALA A 149 6.32 -3.65 -5.60
N VAL A 150 6.26 -3.08 -6.82
CA VAL A 150 7.43 -2.51 -7.50
C VAL A 150 8.08 -1.42 -6.67
N PHE A 151 7.32 -0.41 -6.21
CA PHE A 151 7.91 0.68 -5.43
C PHE A 151 8.54 0.20 -4.13
N ASN A 152 7.87 -0.69 -3.39
CA ASN A 152 8.41 -1.20 -2.13
C ASN A 152 9.55 -2.21 -2.32
N MET A 153 9.89 -2.63 -3.53
CA MET A 153 11.08 -3.43 -3.82
C MET A 153 12.29 -2.57 -4.25
N ILE A 154 12.10 -1.27 -4.50
CA ILE A 154 13.20 -0.38 -4.85
C ILE A 154 14.11 -0.20 -3.62
N PRO A 155 15.43 -0.41 -3.73
CA PRO A 155 16.37 -0.25 -2.62
C PRO A 155 16.71 1.22 -2.35
N PHE A 156 15.69 2.03 -2.04
CA PHE A 156 15.82 3.49 -1.87
C PHE A 156 14.96 4.01 -0.70
N TRP A 157 15.46 5.04 -0.01
CA TRP A 157 14.75 5.79 1.04
C TRP A 157 14.17 4.90 2.15
N ASN A 158 12.86 4.98 2.40
CA ASN A 158 12.12 4.27 3.44
C ASN A 158 11.40 3.04 2.89
N PHE A 159 11.58 2.73 1.60
CA PHE A 159 10.99 1.55 0.98
C PHE A 159 11.56 0.28 1.58
N ASP A 160 10.73 -0.76 1.61
CA ASP A 160 11.13 -2.04 2.19
C ASP A 160 12.29 -2.69 1.46
N GLY A 161 12.42 -2.44 0.15
CA GLY A 161 13.50 -2.90 -0.70
C GLY A 161 14.87 -2.51 -0.15
N LEU A 162 15.01 -1.33 0.48
CA LEU A 162 16.28 -0.93 1.08
C LEU A 162 16.63 -1.82 2.28
N LYS A 163 15.64 -2.20 3.08
CA LYS A 163 15.81 -3.07 4.25
C LYS A 163 16.08 -4.51 3.82
N ILE A 164 15.41 -4.97 2.75
CA ILE A 164 15.64 -6.28 2.14
C ILE A 164 17.05 -6.36 1.54
N TRP A 165 17.52 -5.30 0.87
CA TRP A 165 18.87 -5.26 0.30
C TRP A 165 19.98 -5.31 1.37
N LYS A 166 19.71 -4.77 2.56
CA LYS A 166 20.65 -4.76 3.70
C LYS A 166 20.61 -6.05 4.54
N TRP A 167 19.63 -6.93 4.31
CA TRP A 167 19.48 -8.21 4.98
C TRP A 167 20.40 -9.26 4.35
#